data_AF-A0A435SLK3-F1
#
_entry.id   AF-A0A435SLK3-F1
#
_cell.length_a   1.000
_cell.length_b   1.000
_cell.length_c   1.000
_cell.angle_alpha   90.00
_cell.angle_beta   90.00
_cell.angle_gamma   90.00
#
_symmetry.space_group_name_H-M   'P 1'
#
loop_
_entity.id
_entity.type
_entity.pdbx_description
1 polymer ?
#
loop_
_entity_poly.entity_id
_entity_poly.type
_entity_poly.pdbx_seq_one_letter_code
_entity_poly.pdbx_strand_id
1 'polypeptide(L)'
;MSNFEALVPALARALEKRGYSELTPVQKAVVAPELGEADALVSAQTGSGKTVAFGLALAPTLLEGAERFGHAAAPLALAVA
;
A
#
# COMPACT_ATOMS: atom_id res chain seq x y z
N MET A 1 8.10 -7.39 16.43
CA MET A 1 7.13 -6.28 16.35
C MET A 1 6.93 -6.03 14.86
N SER A 2 5.74 -6.26 14.33
CA SER A 2 5.53 -6.22 12.87
C SER A 2 5.66 -4.78 12.36
N ASN A 3 6.34 -4.62 11.22
CA ASN A 3 6.67 -3.33 10.61
C ASN A 3 5.47 -2.69 9.86
N PHE A 4 4.26 -2.83 10.43
CA PHE A 4 2.98 -2.49 9.79
C PHE A 4 2.15 -1.44 10.53
N GLU A 5 2.66 -0.88 11.64
CA GLU A 5 1.92 0.11 12.45
C GLU A 5 1.53 1.37 11.66
N ALA A 6 2.31 1.74 10.64
CA ALA A 6 2.03 2.87 9.76
C ALA A 6 1.04 2.55 8.62
N LEU A 7 0.57 1.31 8.49
CA LEU A 7 -0.32 0.89 7.41
C LEU A 7 -1.79 1.01 7.80
N VAL A 8 -2.65 1.17 6.78
CA VAL A 8 -4.09 1.00 6.95
C VAL A 8 -4.37 -0.38 7.57
N PRO A 9 -5.10 -0.48 8.69
CA PRO A 9 -5.27 -1.73 9.43
C PRO A 9 -5.79 -2.89 8.58
N ALA A 10 -6.65 -2.60 7.60
CA ALA A 10 -7.19 -3.59 6.66
C ALA A 10 -6.07 -4.30 5.88
N LEU A 11 -5.09 -3.55 5.38
CA LEU A 11 -3.97 -4.09 4.63
C LEU A 11 -2.93 -4.76 5.53
N ALA A 12 -2.65 -4.21 6.71
CA ALA A 12 -1.75 -4.85 7.69
C ALA A 12 -2.16 -6.31 7.96
N ARG A 13 -3.44 -6.53 8.31
CA ARG A 13 -3.97 -7.89 8.53
C ARG A 13 -3.98 -8.75 7.25
N ALA A 14 -4.24 -8.15 6.09
CA ALA A 14 -4.23 -8.88 4.82
C ALA A 14 -2.83 -9.39 4.47
N LEU A 15 -1.80 -8.57 4.70
CA LEU A 15 -0.40 -8.91 4.53
C LEU A 15 0.03 -10.01 5.51
N GLU A 16 -0.28 -9.86 6.80
CA GLU A 16 0.01 -10.87 7.81
C GLU A 16 -0.62 -12.23 7.46
N LYS A 17 -1.90 -12.26 7.05
CA LYS A 17 -2.59 -13.48 6.61
C LYS A 17 -1.96 -14.13 5.39
N ARG A 18 -1.28 -13.35 4.55
CA ARG A 18 -0.56 -13.84 3.37
C ARG A 18 0.87 -14.28 3.70
N GLY A 19 1.29 -14.21 4.97
CA GLY A 19 2.61 -14.62 5.43
C GLY A 19 3.68 -13.55 5.22
N TYR A 20 3.30 -12.29 5.02
CA TYR A 20 4.27 -11.20 4.98
C TYR A 20 4.70 -10.89 6.41
N SER A 21 5.99 -11.07 6.70
CA SER A 21 6.59 -10.71 7.98
C SER A 21 7.15 -9.29 7.99
N GLU A 22 7.63 -8.82 6.83
CA GLU A 22 8.27 -7.51 6.67
C GLU A 22 7.99 -6.92 5.29
N LEU A 23 8.00 -5.59 5.21
CA LEU A 23 7.95 -4.85 3.95
C LEU A 23 9.29 -4.92 3.22
N THR A 24 9.25 -5.04 1.90
CA THR A 24 10.46 -4.94 1.06
C THR A 24 10.99 -3.49 1.04
N PRO A 25 12.25 -3.23 0.64
CA PRO A 25 12.80 -1.87 0.62
C PRO A 25 11.94 -0.87 -0.18
N VAL A 26 11.42 -1.28 -1.34
CA VAL A 26 10.54 -0.42 -2.15
C VAL A 26 9.20 -0.17 -1.47
N GLN A 27 8.66 -1.16 -0.75
CA GLN A 27 7.42 -1.00 0.02
C GLN A 27 7.61 -0.08 1.23
N LYS A 28 8.76 -0.15 1.91
CA LYS A 28 9.12 0.77 3.00
C LYS A 28 9.25 2.21 2.50
N ALA A 29 9.88 2.39 1.33
CA ALA A 29 10.09 3.72 0.75
C ALA A 29 8.77 4.42 0.38
N VAL A 30 7.77 3.68 -0.13
CA VAL A 30 6.49 4.29 -0.54
C VAL A 30 5.52 4.56 0.61
N VAL A 31 5.75 3.99 1.79
CA VAL A 31 4.96 4.29 3.00
C VAL A 31 5.70 5.24 3.94
N ALA A 32 6.86 5.73 3.52
CA ALA A 32 7.67 6.63 4.29
C ALA A 32 6.96 8.00 4.38
N PRO A 33 6.91 8.64 5.56
CA PRO A 33 6.19 9.90 5.76
C PRO A 33 6.72 11.03 4.87
N GLU A 34 7.97 10.94 4.40
CA GLU A 34 8.60 11.89 3.49
C GLU A 34 7.95 11.91 2.11
N LEU A 35 7.30 10.82 1.67
CA LEU A 35 6.60 10.78 0.39
C LEU A 35 5.24 11.50 0.46
N GLY A 36 4.52 11.34 1.58
CA GLY A 36 3.21 11.95 1.80
C GLY A 36 2.25 11.69 0.64
N GLU A 37 1.64 12.77 0.12
CA GLU A 37 0.71 12.75 -1.03
C GLU A 37 1.39 13.14 -2.35
N ALA A 38 2.72 13.17 -2.41
CA ALA A 38 3.43 13.58 -3.62
C ALA A 38 3.39 12.50 -4.71
N ASP A 39 3.41 12.95 -5.97
CA ASP A 39 3.61 12.07 -7.11
C ASP A 39 4.97 11.36 -7.01
N ALA A 40 4.96 10.04 -7.21
CA ALA A 40 6.12 9.19 -6.98
C ALA A 40 6.59 8.50 -8.26
N LEU A 41 7.90 8.59 -8.55
CA LEU A 41 8.57 7.67 -9.48
C LEU A 41 9.16 6.50 -8.70
N VAL A 42 8.55 5.33 -8.80
CA VAL A 42 9.00 4.13 -8.08
C VAL A 42 9.87 3.26 -8.98
N SER A 43 11.18 3.22 -8.71
CA SER A 43 12.14 2.37 -9.42
C SER A 43 12.67 1.24 -8.54
N ALA A 44 12.53 0.00 -9.01
CA ALA A 44 13.07 -1.20 -8.36
C ALA A 44 13.14 -2.35 -9.39
N GLN A 45 13.90 -3.41 -9.09
CA GLN A 45 13.96 -4.59 -9.96
C GLN A 45 12.62 -5.35 -10.04
N THR A 46 12.48 -6.21 -11.04
CA THR A 46 11.35 -7.16 -11.12
C THR A 46 11.39 -8.11 -9.93
N GLY A 47 10.20 -8.46 -9.40
CA GLY A 47 10.09 -9.30 -8.21
C GLY A 47 10.28 -8.56 -6.87
N SER A 48 10.61 -7.26 -6.86
CA SER A 48 10.76 -6.48 -5.60
C SER A 48 9.46 -6.19 -4.85
N GLY A 49 8.30 -6.56 -5.39
CA GLY A 49 7.00 -6.30 -4.77
C GLY A 49 6.41 -4.91 -5.04
N LYS A 50 6.77 -4.27 -6.18
CA LYS A 50 6.26 -2.94 -6.58
C LYS A 50 4.73 -2.86 -6.65
N THR A 51 4.05 -3.91 -7.11
CA THR A 51 2.58 -3.95 -7.17
C THR A 51 1.94 -3.77 -5.80
N VAL A 52 2.47 -4.44 -4.77
CA VAL A 52 2.04 -4.26 -3.39
C VAL A 52 2.42 -2.86 -2.89
N ALA A 53 3.61 -2.36 -3.26
CA ALA A 53 4.05 -1.02 -2.89
C ALA A 53 3.05 0.06 -3.36
N PHE A 54 2.61 0.04 -4.63
CA PHE A 54 1.58 0.98 -5.10
C PHE A 54 0.25 0.81 -4.36
N GLY A 55 -0.16 -0.44 -4.08
CA GLY A 55 -1.37 -0.68 -3.27
C GLY A 55 -1.27 -0.07 -1.86
N LEU A 56 -0.11 -0.15 -1.21
CA LEU A 56 0.14 0.46 0.08
C LEU A 56 0.10 1.99 0.02
N ALA A 57 0.69 2.59 -1.02
CA ALA A 57 0.70 4.05 -1.21
C ALA A 57 -0.71 4.62 -1.45
N LEU A 58 -1.56 3.90 -2.20
CA LEU A 58 -2.92 4.33 -2.50
C LEU A 58 -3.91 4.09 -1.35
N ALA A 59 -3.61 3.17 -0.44
CA ALA A 59 -4.56 2.69 0.56
C ALA A 59 -5.09 3.77 1.53
N PRO A 60 -4.28 4.72 2.04
CA PRO A 60 -4.79 5.75 2.94
C PRO A 60 -5.92 6.57 2.30
N THR A 61 -5.75 6.95 1.03
CA THR A 61 -6.75 7.69 0.26
C THR A 61 -7.96 6.84 -0.12
N LEU A 62 -7.73 5.58 -0.50
CA LEU A 62 -8.80 4.71 -1.01
C LEU A 62 -9.69 4.12 0.10
N LEU A 63 -9.11 3.85 1.28
CA LEU A 63 -9.82 3.20 2.38
C LEU A 63 -10.15 4.16 3.51
N GLU A 64 -9.42 5.26 3.69
CA GLU A 64 -9.64 6.22 4.79
C GLU A 64 -9.75 5.54 6.18
N GLY A 65 -8.96 4.48 6.39
CA GLY A 65 -8.98 3.68 7.62
C GLY A 65 -10.06 2.61 7.71
N ALA A 66 -10.96 2.52 6.72
CA ALA A 66 -12.01 1.51 6.68
C ALA A 66 -11.47 0.09 6.45
N GLU A 67 -12.20 -0.89 6.96
CA GLU A 67 -11.91 -2.32 6.78
C GLU A 67 -12.15 -2.82 5.35
N ARG A 68 -13.05 -2.15 4.63
CA ARG A 68 -13.56 -2.53 3.32
C ARG A 68 -14.01 -1.28 2.56
N PHE A 69 -14.03 -1.38 1.24
CA PHE A 69 -14.68 -0.38 0.40
C PHE A 69 -16.17 -0.28 0.68
N GLY A 70 -16.72 0.91 0.47
CA GLY A 70 -18.16 1.15 0.45
C GLY A 70 -18.83 0.54 -0.78
N HIS A 71 -20.08 0.94 -1.01
CA HIS A 71 -20.80 0.56 -2.22
C HIS A 71 -20.10 1.08 -3.48
N ALA A 72 -20.16 0.29 -4.55
CA ALA A 72 -19.58 0.67 -5.82
C ALA A 72 -20.20 1.98 -6.34
N ALA A 73 -19.35 2.92 -6.74
CA ALA A 73 -19.71 4.24 -7.26
C ALA A 73 -18.79 4.58 -8.45
N ALA A 74 -18.40 5.85 -8.59
CA ALA A 74 -17.38 6.25 -9.56
C ALA A 74 -16.04 5.54 -9.27
N PRO A 75 -15.23 5.22 -10.29
CA PRO A 75 -13.90 4.66 -10.08
C PRO A 75 -13.01 5.61 -9.25
N LEU A 76 -12.36 5.08 -8.23
CA LEU A 76 -11.48 5.84 -7.33
C LEU A 76 -10.00 5.83 -7.77
N ALA A 77 -9.60 4.84 -8.58
CA ALA A 77 -8.23 4.69 -9.06
C ALA A 77 -8.19 3.98 -10.42
N LEU A 78 -7.14 4.25 -11.20
CA LEU A 78 -6.85 3.60 -12.48
C LEU A 78 -5.46 2.96 -12.41
N ALA A 79 -5.39 1.67 -12.74
CA ALA A 79 -4.13 0.96 -12.92
C ALA A 79 -3.98 0.57 -14.39
N VAL A 80 -2.83 0.91 -14.99
CA VAL A 80 -2.48 0.59 -16.38
C VAL A 80 -1.31 -0.40 -16.35
N ALA A 81 -1.43 -1.53 -17.05
CA ALA A 81 -0.46 -2.63 -17.04
C ALA A 81 -0.14 -3.11 -18.45
#